data_AF-A0A524MPS2-F1
#
_entry.id   AF-A0A524MPS2-F1
#
_cell.length_a   1.000
_cell.length_b   1.000
_cell.length_c   1.000
_cell.angle_alpha   90.00
_cell.angle_beta   90.00
_cell.angle_gamma   90.00
#
_symmetry.space_group_name_H-M   'P 1'
#
loop_
_entity.id
_entity.type
_entity.pdbx_description
1 polymer ?
#
loop_
_entity_poly.entity_id
_entity_poly.type
_entity_poly.pdbx_seq_one_letter_code
_entity_poly.pdbx_strand_id
1 'polypeptide(L)'
;MLFGTCRDWPRPDDALLSAWLAVNCIREWRGDTHWAILTAEDIGQVESGILHGAWMNYADDWLPRSRGADDTALDAAFAELERRGLATGGAVNERGIEYRQELEDRLDGLASVAWKELGEERTRQFLDLVEPVGDRLVERIDLTAGPNWMPAARERPRR
;
A
#
# COMPACT_ATOMS: atom_id res chain seq x y z
N MET A 1 -5.51 -6.21 11.32
CA MET A 1 -6.44 -7.36 11.33
C MET A 1 -6.01 -8.21 10.14
N LEU A 2 -5.95 -9.54 10.27
CA LEU A 2 -5.49 -10.41 9.16
C LEU A 2 -6.69 -10.86 8.31
N PHE A 3 -6.47 -11.12 7.03
CA PHE A 3 -7.46 -11.62 6.09
C PHE A 3 -8.21 -12.84 6.62
N GLY A 4 -7.48 -13.83 7.17
CA GLY A 4 -8.08 -15.05 7.70
C GLY A 4 -9.15 -14.76 8.75
N THR A 5 -8.90 -13.81 9.65
CA THR A 5 -9.87 -13.40 10.66
C THR A 5 -11.08 -12.69 10.04
N CYS A 6 -10.87 -11.83 9.04
CA CYS A 6 -11.98 -11.18 8.34
C CYS A 6 -12.86 -12.19 7.60
N ARG A 7 -12.26 -13.23 7.02
CA ARG A 7 -12.96 -14.26 6.25
C ARG A 7 -13.82 -15.16 7.13
N ASP A 8 -13.31 -15.52 8.31
CA ASP A 8 -14.00 -16.42 9.23
C ASP A 8 -15.11 -15.72 10.04
N TRP A 9 -15.18 -14.38 9.97
CA TRP A 9 -16.16 -13.61 10.72
C TRP A 9 -17.59 -13.80 10.15
N PRO A 10 -18.61 -14.05 11.01
CA PRO A 10 -19.97 -14.21 10.53
C PRO A 10 -20.46 -13.02 9.72
N ARG A 11 -21.23 -13.31 8.68
CA ARG A 11 -21.82 -12.28 7.81
C ARG A 11 -23.13 -11.80 8.45
N PRO A 12 -23.24 -10.51 8.82
CA PRO A 12 -24.48 -9.98 9.36
C PRO A 12 -25.56 -9.90 8.27
N ASP A 13 -26.82 -9.97 8.69
CA ASP A 13 -27.99 -9.85 7.79
C ASP A 13 -28.16 -8.42 7.25
N ASP A 14 -27.63 -7.41 7.97
CA ASP A 14 -27.59 -6.03 7.47
C ASP A 14 -26.69 -5.94 6.23
N ALA A 15 -27.28 -5.64 5.08
CA ALA A 15 -26.60 -5.68 3.80
C ALA A 15 -25.43 -4.69 3.69
N LEU A 16 -25.55 -3.49 4.31
CA LEU A 16 -24.52 -2.46 4.25
C LEU A 16 -23.30 -2.87 5.09
N LEU A 17 -23.53 -3.29 6.33
CA LEU A 17 -22.47 -3.76 7.20
C LEU A 17 -21.79 -5.01 6.61
N SER A 18 -22.58 -5.92 6.05
CA SER A 18 -22.07 -7.06 5.32
C SER A 18 -21.14 -6.60 4.20
N ALA A 19 -21.60 -5.75 3.26
CA ALA A 19 -20.77 -5.25 2.16
C ALA A 19 -19.48 -4.58 2.66
N TRP A 20 -19.56 -3.73 3.69
CA TRP A 20 -18.40 -3.08 4.31
C TRP A 20 -17.37 -4.09 4.84
N LEU A 21 -17.82 -5.13 5.53
CA LEU A 21 -16.93 -6.19 6.04
C LEU A 21 -16.29 -7.01 4.90
N ALA A 22 -16.99 -7.21 3.78
CA ALA A 22 -16.42 -7.91 2.62
C ALA A 22 -15.29 -7.10 1.98
N VAL A 23 -15.50 -5.80 1.78
CA VAL A 23 -14.47 -4.90 1.24
C VAL A 23 -13.25 -4.82 2.17
N ASN A 24 -13.46 -4.75 3.49
CA ASN A 24 -12.36 -4.80 4.45
C ASN A 24 -11.61 -6.13 4.38
N CYS A 25 -12.30 -7.26 4.20
CA CYS A 25 -11.66 -8.56 3.99
C CYS A 25 -10.75 -8.55 2.75
N ILE A 26 -11.22 -8.00 1.62
CA ILE A 26 -10.41 -7.86 0.40
C ILE A 26 -9.22 -6.91 0.63
N ARG A 27 -9.41 -5.83 1.40
CA ARG A 27 -8.32 -4.92 1.78
C ARG A 27 -7.22 -5.66 2.56
N GLU A 28 -7.61 -6.43 3.60
CA GLU A 28 -6.64 -7.20 4.38
C GLU A 28 -5.99 -8.31 3.56
N TRP A 29 -6.70 -8.94 2.61
CA TRP A 29 -6.10 -9.88 1.66
C TRP A 29 -4.95 -9.26 0.87
N ARG A 30 -5.15 -8.06 0.30
CA ARG A 30 -4.08 -7.35 -0.42
C ARG A 30 -2.92 -7.02 0.52
N GLY A 31 -3.22 -6.56 1.74
CA GLY A 31 -2.20 -6.23 2.75
C GLY A 31 -1.35 -7.43 3.16
N ASP A 32 -1.98 -8.56 3.48
CA ASP A 32 -1.30 -9.80 3.87
C ASP A 32 -0.47 -10.37 2.71
N THR A 33 -1.00 -10.30 1.47
CA THR A 33 -0.27 -10.73 0.27
C THR A 33 0.96 -9.86 0.01
N HIS A 34 0.87 -8.55 0.24
CA HIS A 34 2.01 -7.64 0.13
C HIS A 34 3.12 -8.02 1.12
N TRP A 35 2.78 -8.25 2.39
CA TRP A 35 3.76 -8.68 3.40
C TRP A 35 4.36 -10.05 3.09
N ALA A 36 3.57 -10.98 2.55
CA ALA A 36 4.07 -12.28 2.13
C ALA A 36 5.09 -12.16 0.99
N ILE A 37 4.86 -11.29 -0.01
CA ILE A 37 5.84 -11.01 -1.07
C ILE A 37 7.11 -10.42 -0.48
N LEU A 38 7.01 -9.35 0.32
CA LEU A 38 8.19 -8.70 0.91
C LEU A 38 9.02 -9.68 1.74
N THR A 39 8.37 -10.52 2.54
CA THR A 39 9.04 -11.54 3.35
C THR A 39 9.73 -12.60 2.47
N ALA A 40 9.08 -13.04 1.39
CA ALA A 40 9.67 -14.00 0.45
C ALA A 40 10.89 -13.44 -0.30
N GLU A 41 10.94 -12.12 -0.45
CA GLU A 41 12.01 -11.38 -1.14
C GLU A 41 13.07 -10.83 -0.18
N ASP A 42 12.96 -11.16 1.11
CA ASP A 42 13.83 -10.66 2.20
C ASP A 42 13.94 -9.13 2.20
N ILE A 43 12.80 -8.46 2.00
CA ILE A 43 12.66 -7.01 2.08
C ILE A 43 11.98 -6.66 3.41
N GLY A 44 12.71 -5.97 4.27
CA GLY A 44 12.20 -5.49 5.54
C GLY A 44 11.27 -4.28 5.41
N GLN A 45 10.70 -3.87 6.54
CA GLN A 45 9.74 -2.76 6.61
C GLN A 45 10.39 -1.41 6.22
N VAL A 46 11.65 -1.20 6.60
CA VAL A 46 12.35 0.07 6.33
C VAL A 46 12.75 0.14 4.86
N GLU A 47 13.31 -0.93 4.30
CA GLU A 47 13.65 -1.06 2.88
C GLU A 47 12.41 -0.88 1.99
N SER A 48 11.29 -1.53 2.34
CA SER A 48 10.01 -1.35 1.65
C SER A 48 9.56 0.13 1.68
N GLY A 49 9.70 0.79 2.84
CA GLY A 49 9.42 2.21 3.00
C GLY A 49 10.32 3.09 2.14
N ILE A 50 11.62 2.82 2.07
CA ILE A 50 12.59 3.55 1.24
C ILE A 50 12.24 3.38 -0.25
N LEU A 51 12.02 2.15 -0.71
CA LEU A 51 11.67 1.84 -2.10
C LEU A 51 10.37 2.52 -2.53
N HIS A 52 9.31 2.43 -1.71
CA HIS A 52 8.05 3.11 -2.01
C HIS A 52 8.18 4.64 -1.89
N GLY A 53 9.00 5.12 -0.95
CA GLY A 53 9.29 6.53 -0.79
C GLY A 53 9.95 7.14 -2.02
N ALA A 54 10.96 6.46 -2.56
CA ALA A 54 11.62 6.86 -3.80
C ALA A 54 10.67 6.85 -5.00
N TRP A 55 9.83 5.81 -5.13
CA TRP A 55 8.78 5.75 -6.16
C TRP A 55 7.82 6.93 -6.09
N MET A 56 7.36 7.24 -4.88
CA MET A 56 6.43 8.34 -4.61
C MET A 56 7.11 9.71 -4.54
N ASN A 57 8.44 9.78 -4.66
CA ASN A 57 9.23 11.00 -4.50
C ASN A 57 8.96 11.73 -3.18
N TYR A 58 8.84 10.97 -2.09
CA TYR A 58 8.80 11.54 -0.75
C TYR A 58 10.20 12.03 -0.36
N ALA A 59 10.29 13.23 0.20
CA ALA A 59 11.53 13.78 0.71
C ALA A 59 11.90 13.17 2.07
N ASP A 60 13.18 13.24 2.43
CA ASP A 60 13.71 12.97 3.77
C ASP A 60 13.33 11.60 4.35
N ASP A 61 13.23 10.59 3.48
CA ASP A 61 12.80 9.24 3.87
C ASP A 61 11.53 9.27 4.74
N TRP A 62 10.61 10.20 4.44
CA TRP A 62 9.45 10.48 5.27
C TRP A 62 8.63 9.22 5.56
N LEU A 63 8.53 8.32 4.58
CA LEU A 63 7.70 7.13 4.70
C LEU A 63 8.22 6.14 5.74
N PRO A 64 9.47 5.66 5.71
CA PRO A 64 10.00 4.83 6.80
C PRO A 64 10.06 5.59 8.14
N ARG A 65 10.43 6.87 8.16
CA ARG A 65 10.48 7.68 9.41
C ARG A 65 9.12 7.82 10.08
N SER A 66 8.05 8.06 9.31
CA SER A 66 6.68 8.12 9.82
C SER A 66 6.20 6.81 10.44
N ARG A 67 6.92 5.71 10.21
CA ARG A 67 6.69 4.39 10.80
C ARG A 67 7.71 4.00 11.87
N GLY A 68 8.54 4.96 12.32
CA GLY A 68 9.43 4.78 13.46
C GLY A 68 10.88 4.41 13.11
N ALA A 69 11.28 4.46 11.82
CA ALA A 69 12.69 4.29 11.47
C ALA A 69 13.51 5.50 11.96
N ASP A 70 14.55 5.23 12.74
CA ASP A 70 15.59 6.20 13.08
C ASP A 70 16.72 6.16 12.03
N ASP A 71 17.73 7.03 12.21
CA ASP A 71 18.85 7.13 11.27
C ASP A 71 19.66 5.83 11.19
N THR A 72 19.81 5.12 12.31
CA THR A 72 20.52 3.83 12.34
C THR A 72 19.79 2.76 11.53
N ALA A 73 18.46 2.71 11.64
CA ALA A 73 17.65 1.80 10.83
C ALA A 73 17.68 2.15 9.35
N LEU A 74 17.70 3.44 9.00
CA LEU A 74 17.83 3.90 7.62
C LEU A 74 19.20 3.55 7.02
N ASP A 75 20.29 3.80 7.75
CA ASP A 75 21.64 3.45 7.31
C ASP A 75 21.78 1.95 7.04
N ALA A 76 21.25 1.11 7.94
CA ALA A 76 21.24 -0.34 7.76
C ALA A 76 20.44 -0.78 6.53
N ALA A 77 19.25 -0.21 6.33
CA ALA A 77 18.40 -0.51 5.20
C ALA A 77 19.00 -0.06 3.86
N PHE A 78 19.63 1.13 3.81
CA PHE A 78 20.34 1.59 2.62
C PHE A 78 21.54 0.70 2.31
N ALA A 79 22.33 0.30 3.32
CA ALA A 79 23.45 -0.62 3.12
C ALA A 79 23.00 -1.96 2.52
N GLU A 80 21.86 -2.49 2.96
CA GLU A 80 21.27 -3.72 2.40
C GLU A 80 20.77 -3.52 0.97
N LEU A 81 20.07 -2.42 0.70
CA LEU A 81 19.63 -2.08 -0.66
C LEU A 81 20.82 -1.87 -1.61
N GLU A 82 21.90 -1.24 -1.17
CA GLU A 82 23.14 -1.08 -1.93
C GLU A 82 23.82 -2.42 -2.19
N ARG A 83 23.88 -3.31 -1.19
CA ARG A 83 24.39 -4.68 -1.34
C ARG A 83 23.62 -5.46 -2.40
N ARG A 84 22.32 -5.19 -2.54
CA ARG A 84 21.43 -5.77 -3.55
C ARG A 84 21.44 -5.03 -4.90
N GLY A 85 22.18 -3.93 -5.01
CA GLY A 85 22.25 -3.10 -6.21
C GLY A 85 20.99 -2.26 -6.48
N LEU A 86 20.11 -2.10 -5.48
CA LEU A 86 18.85 -1.34 -5.56
C LEU A 86 19.02 0.13 -5.13
N ALA A 87 20.14 0.45 -4.49
CA ALA A 87 20.50 1.80 -4.08
C ALA A 87 21.97 2.09 -4.42
N THR A 88 22.34 3.37 -4.41
CA THR A 88 23.72 3.83 -4.60
C THR A 88 23.91 5.18 -3.92
N GLY A 89 24.86 5.27 -2.98
CA GLY A 89 25.19 6.50 -2.29
C GLY A 89 24.06 7.00 -1.40
N GLY A 90 23.32 6.10 -0.74
CA GLY A 90 22.19 6.45 0.12
C GLY A 90 20.92 6.90 -0.63
N ALA A 91 20.79 6.56 -1.91
CA ALA A 91 19.60 6.84 -2.70
C ALA A 91 19.18 5.61 -3.51
N VAL A 92 17.87 5.35 -3.61
CA VAL A 92 17.33 4.31 -4.49
C VAL A 92 17.67 4.64 -5.94
N ASN A 93 18.24 3.69 -6.66
CA ASN A 93 18.61 3.86 -8.06
C ASN A 93 17.49 3.36 -9.01
N GLU A 94 17.70 3.47 -10.32
CA GLU A 94 16.72 3.05 -11.33
C GLU A 94 16.31 1.58 -11.17
N ARG A 95 17.27 0.68 -10.89
CA ARG A 95 16.98 -0.74 -10.66
C ARG A 95 16.12 -0.96 -9.41
N GLY A 96 16.33 -0.19 -8.35
CA GLY A 96 15.48 -0.23 -7.15
C GLY A 96 14.04 0.19 -7.42
N ILE A 97 13.86 1.22 -8.25
CA ILE A 97 12.54 1.67 -8.70
C ILE A 97 11.83 0.58 -9.54
N GLU A 98 12.53 -0.01 -10.51
CA GLU A 98 12.01 -1.12 -11.31
C GLU A 98 11.64 -2.33 -10.44
N TYR A 99 12.52 -2.73 -9.52
CA TYR A 99 12.29 -3.85 -8.62
C TYR A 99 11.06 -3.62 -7.75
N ARG A 100 10.87 -2.41 -7.20
CA ARG A 100 9.63 -2.07 -6.47
C ARG A 100 8.40 -2.27 -7.34
N GLN A 101 8.44 -1.86 -8.61
CA GLN A 101 7.30 -2.01 -9.51
C GLN A 101 7.04 -3.49 -9.86
N GLU A 102 8.08 -4.30 -10.06
CA GLU A 102 7.97 -5.75 -10.26
C GLU A 102 7.22 -6.42 -9.09
N LEU A 103 7.54 -6.04 -7.85
CA LEU A 103 6.86 -6.58 -6.66
C LEU A 103 5.38 -6.18 -6.61
N GLU A 104 5.05 -4.96 -7.03
CA GLU A 104 3.67 -4.45 -7.01
C GLU A 104 2.83 -5.00 -8.16
N ASP A 105 3.41 -5.21 -9.34
CA ASP A 105 2.76 -5.93 -10.44
C ASP A 105 2.43 -7.37 -10.03
N ARG A 106 3.36 -8.04 -9.34
CA ARG A 106 3.12 -9.38 -8.78
C ARG A 106 2.01 -9.35 -7.72
N LEU A 107 2.02 -8.35 -6.83
CA LEU A 107 0.96 -8.16 -5.85
C LEU A 107 -0.40 -7.97 -6.52
N ASP A 108 -0.50 -7.07 -7.49
CA ASP A 108 -1.76 -6.80 -8.19
C ASP A 108 -2.26 -8.05 -8.93
N GLY A 109 -1.35 -8.82 -9.54
CA GLY A 109 -1.67 -10.13 -10.11
C GLY A 109 -2.34 -11.07 -9.10
N LEU A 110 -1.75 -11.25 -7.92
CA LEU A 110 -2.24 -12.14 -6.86
C LEU A 110 -3.50 -11.60 -6.17
N ALA A 111 -3.57 -10.29 -5.92
CA ALA A 111 -4.67 -9.65 -5.22
C ALA A 111 -5.91 -9.43 -6.11
N SER A 112 -5.74 -9.40 -7.44
CA SER A 112 -6.83 -9.18 -8.39
C SER A 112 -7.88 -10.30 -8.43
N VAL A 113 -7.60 -11.47 -7.86
CA VAL A 113 -8.49 -12.65 -7.92
C VAL A 113 -9.88 -12.31 -7.37
N ALA A 114 -9.98 -11.62 -6.24
CA ALA A 114 -11.28 -11.25 -5.65
C ALA A 114 -12.12 -10.37 -6.60
N TRP A 115 -11.47 -9.45 -7.32
CA TRP A 115 -12.13 -8.56 -8.26
C TRP A 115 -12.49 -9.27 -9.57
N LYS A 116 -11.65 -10.21 -10.03
CA LYS A 116 -11.95 -11.06 -11.18
C LYS A 116 -13.17 -11.94 -10.94
N GLU A 117 -13.30 -12.51 -9.75
CA GLU A 117 -14.48 -13.30 -9.34
C GLU A 117 -15.74 -12.43 -9.21
N LEU A 118 -15.61 -11.20 -8.73
CA LEU A 118 -16.74 -10.25 -8.70
C LEU A 118 -17.21 -9.89 -10.12
N GLY A 119 -16.27 -9.79 -11.05
CA GLY A 119 -16.50 -9.48 -12.46
C GLY A 119 -16.46 -7.97 -12.74
N GLU A 120 -15.93 -7.62 -13.92
CA GLU A 120 -15.64 -6.24 -14.33
C GLU A 120 -16.82 -5.26 -14.15
N GLU A 121 -18.02 -5.66 -14.58
CA GLU A 121 -19.21 -4.82 -14.49
C GLU A 121 -19.55 -4.46 -13.03
N ARG A 122 -19.58 -5.46 -12.15
CA ARG A 122 -19.88 -5.23 -10.73
C ARG A 122 -18.76 -4.49 -10.02
N THR A 123 -17.50 -4.73 -10.41
CA THR A 123 -16.36 -3.95 -9.91
C THR A 123 -16.48 -2.49 -10.30
N ARG A 124 -16.86 -2.15 -11.54
CA ARG A 124 -17.11 -0.76 -11.95
C ARG A 124 -18.24 -0.12 -11.15
N GLN A 125 -19.37 -0.81 -11.01
CA GLN A 125 -20.49 -0.33 -10.20
C GLN A 125 -20.08 -0.07 -8.74
N PHE A 126 -19.22 -0.92 -8.17
CA PHE A 126 -18.66 -0.69 -6.84
C PHE A 126 -17.76 0.55 -6.78
N LEU A 127 -16.90 0.76 -7.77
CA LEU A 127 -16.05 1.96 -7.86
C LEU A 127 -16.89 3.23 -7.96
N ASP A 128 -17.90 3.24 -8.83
CA ASP A 128 -18.83 4.38 -9.00
C ASP A 128 -19.54 4.77 -7.69
N LEU A 129 -19.77 3.81 -6.80
CA LEU A 129 -20.36 4.05 -5.47
C LEU A 129 -19.36 4.59 -4.45
N VAL A 130 -18.09 4.20 -4.53
CA VAL A 130 -17.09 4.46 -3.48
C VAL A 130 -16.19 5.65 -3.80
N GLU A 131 -15.74 5.78 -5.05
CA GLU A 131 -14.81 6.85 -5.46
C GLU A 131 -15.30 8.26 -5.10
N PRO A 132 -16.58 8.63 -5.31
CA PRO A 132 -17.07 9.96 -4.95
C PRO A 132 -17.05 10.27 -3.44
N VAL A 133 -16.92 9.25 -2.59
CA VAL A 133 -16.82 9.41 -1.13
C VAL A 133 -15.38 9.67 -0.70
N GLY A 134 -14.38 9.19 -1.46
CA GLY A 134 -12.96 9.32 -1.15
C GLY A 134 -12.55 10.78 -0.97
N ASP A 135 -12.86 11.63 -1.95
CA ASP A 135 -12.49 13.05 -1.92
C ASP A 135 -13.10 13.79 -0.73
N ARG A 136 -14.35 13.46 -0.39
CA ARG A 136 -15.03 14.05 0.78
C ARG A 136 -14.36 13.66 2.10
N LEU A 137 -13.81 12.46 2.20
CA LEU A 137 -13.05 12.02 3.37
C LEU A 137 -11.67 12.70 3.43
N VAL A 138 -10.99 12.86 2.29
CA VAL A 138 -9.72 13.59 2.20
C VAL A 138 -9.90 15.07 2.56
N GLU A 139 -10.94 15.73 2.03
CA GLU A 139 -11.28 17.11 2.38
C GLU A 139 -11.51 17.26 3.90
N ARG A 140 -12.22 16.30 4.51
CA ARG A 140 -12.42 16.32 5.96
C ARG A 140 -11.12 16.17 6.75
N ILE A 141 -10.17 15.37 6.25
CA ILE A 141 -8.84 15.25 6.86
C ILE A 141 -8.11 16.58 6.77
N ASP A 142 -8.20 17.29 5.65
CA ASP A 142 -7.57 18.60 5.48
C ASP A 142 -8.12 19.63 6.49
N LEU A 143 -9.44 19.63 6.69
CA LEU A 143 -10.08 20.53 7.65
C LEU A 143 -9.75 20.22 9.12
N THR A 144 -9.46 18.95 9.45
CA THR A 144 -9.35 18.51 10.85
C THR A 144 -7.92 18.21 11.30
N ALA A 145 -7.05 17.79 10.40
CA ALA A 145 -5.66 17.39 10.66
C ALA A 145 -4.65 18.13 9.77
N GLY A 146 -5.09 18.67 8.64
CA GLY A 146 -4.28 19.45 7.70
C GLY A 146 -3.79 18.66 6.47
N PRO A 147 -3.28 19.38 5.46
CA PRO A 147 -2.99 18.83 4.12
C PRO A 147 -1.79 17.87 4.05
N ASN A 148 -1.07 17.68 5.15
CA ASN A 148 0.09 16.79 5.19
C ASN A 148 -0.27 15.36 5.63
N TRP A 149 -1.53 15.11 6.01
CA TRP A 149 -2.01 13.78 6.43
C TRP A 149 -2.50 12.94 5.26
N MET A 150 -2.37 11.62 5.36
CA MET A 150 -2.72 10.64 4.31
C MET A 150 -2.20 11.00 2.90
N PRO A 151 -0.90 11.29 2.72
CA PRO A 151 -0.36 11.74 1.43
C PRO A 151 -0.42 10.68 0.32
N ALA A 152 -0.68 9.42 0.65
CA ALA A 152 -0.92 8.33 -0.30
C ALA A 152 -2.35 8.30 -0.85
N ALA A 153 -3.32 8.95 -0.18
CA ALA A 153 -4.71 9.02 -0.62
C ALA A 153 -4.98 10.22 -1.54
N ARG A 154 -3.96 11.05 -1.80
CA ARG A 154 -4.08 12.29 -2.58
C ARG A 154 -3.81 12.00 -4.05
N GLU A 155 -4.62 12.59 -4.93
CA GLU A 155 -4.34 12.59 -6.36
C GLU A 155 -2.96 13.18 -6.64
N ARG A 156 -2.22 12.51 -7.52
CA ARG A 156 -0.91 12.97 -7.98
C ARG A 156 -0.90 12.96 -9.50
N PRO A 157 -0.19 13.92 -10.13
CA PRO A 157 0.03 13.87 -11.57
C PRO A 157 0.63 12.51 -11.93
N ARG A 158 0.04 11.84 -12.93
CA ARG A 158 0.66 10.64 -13.51
C ARG A 158 2.03 11.04 -14.07
N ARG A 159 3.07 10.31 -13.68
CA ARG A 159 4.40 10.38 -14.31
C ARG A 159 4.34 9.77 -15.71
#